data_AF-A0A1P8WRU9-F1
#
_entry.id   AF-A0A1P8WRU9-F1
#
_cell.length_a   1.000
_cell.length_b   1.000
_cell.length_c   1.000
_cell.angle_alpha   90.00
_cell.angle_beta   90.00
_cell.angle_gamma   90.00
#
_symmetry.space_group_name_H-M   'P 1'
#
loop_
_entity.id
_entity.type
_entity.pdbx_description
1 polymer ?
#
loop_
_entity_poly.entity_id
_entity_poly.type
_entity_poly.pdbx_seq_one_letter_code
_entity_poly.pdbx_strand_id
1 'polypeptide(L)'
;MKLPPDVIRYVITGHVVITFLINIGVNAVVGFVSFRGADSVSTWAIQNGAAADTIGTCFFLPFITCLIATPIVRHQRKNGAVSGIPMAKIPHWLQAFNGWIVVRAFKFGLCTLALMAGPIYGGYWLLAADSIAIASFLAFKTLFAASLGILVTPLIAILELAGPSADSV
;
A
#
# COMPACT_ATOMS: atom_id res chain seq x y z
N MET A 1 4.79 -17.04 -13.05
CA MET A 1 3.40 -17.36 -12.63
C MET A 1 2.46 -16.97 -13.76
N LYS A 2 1.61 -17.87 -14.28
CA LYS A 2 0.55 -17.50 -15.23
C LYS A 2 -0.77 -17.46 -14.47
N LEU A 3 -1.26 -16.25 -14.22
CA LEU A 3 -2.58 -16.02 -13.62
C LEU A 3 -3.68 -16.21 -14.68
N PRO A 4 -4.89 -16.65 -14.29
CA PRO A 4 -6.05 -16.65 -15.17
C PRO A 4 -6.35 -15.24 -15.73
N PRO A 5 -6.81 -15.09 -16.99
CA PRO A 5 -7.05 -13.77 -17.60
C PRO A 5 -8.08 -12.90 -16.86
N ASP A 6 -9.11 -13.52 -16.28
CA ASP A 6 -10.13 -12.85 -15.45
C ASP A 6 -9.51 -12.26 -14.17
N VAL A 7 -8.65 -13.02 -13.50
CA VAL A 7 -7.90 -12.57 -12.32
C VAL A 7 -6.95 -11.42 -12.68
N ILE A 8 -6.25 -11.51 -13.81
CA ILE A 8 -5.35 -10.43 -14.27
C ILE A 8 -6.14 -9.14 -14.48
N ARG A 9 -7.26 -9.20 -15.20
CA ARG A 9 -8.10 -8.03 -15.46
C ARG A 9 -8.65 -7.42 -14.16
N TYR A 10 -9.08 -8.28 -13.24
CA TYR A 10 -9.57 -7.88 -11.93
C TYR A 10 -8.49 -7.17 -11.08
N VAL A 11 -7.28 -7.74 -11.03
CA VAL A 11 -6.16 -7.17 -10.29
C VAL A 11 -5.71 -5.85 -10.91
N ILE A 12 -5.55 -5.77 -12.23
CA ILE A 12 -5.13 -4.54 -12.91
C ILE A 12 -6.16 -3.43 -12.71
N THR A 13 -7.45 -3.71 -12.93
CA THR A 13 -8.47 -2.66 -12.84
C THR A 13 -8.69 -2.23 -11.40
N GLY A 14 -8.96 -3.18 -10.50
CA GLY A 14 -9.34 -2.90 -9.12
C GLY A 14 -8.18 -2.54 -8.20
N HIS A 15 -7.04 -3.19 -8.37
CA HIS A 15 -5.96 -3.19 -7.38
C HIS A 15 -4.69 -2.48 -7.88
N VAL A 16 -4.66 -2.06 -9.14
CA VAL A 16 -3.62 -1.19 -9.69
C VAL A 16 -4.24 0.17 -10.04
N VAL A 17 -5.15 0.23 -11.02
CA VAL A 17 -5.67 1.51 -11.53
C VAL A 17 -6.54 2.24 -10.51
N ILE A 18 -7.59 1.58 -9.99
CA ILE A 18 -8.49 2.22 -9.02
C ILE A 18 -7.73 2.59 -7.75
N THR A 19 -6.90 1.68 -7.24
CA THR A 19 -6.05 1.94 -6.07
C THR A 19 -5.09 3.11 -6.28
N PHE A 20 -4.46 3.23 -7.44
CA PHE A 20 -3.58 4.36 -7.76
C PHE A 20 -4.33 5.68 -7.68
N LEU A 21 -5.50 5.78 -8.32
CA LEU A 21 -6.32 6.99 -8.32
C LEU A 21 -6.81 7.36 -6.91
N ILE A 22 -7.26 6.37 -6.14
CA ILE A 22 -7.68 6.59 -4.74
C ILE A 22 -6.51 7.08 -3.90
N ASN A 23 -5.33 6.47 -4.03
CA ASN A 23 -4.17 6.87 -3.24
C ASN A 23 -3.67 8.27 -3.60
N ILE A 24 -3.75 8.68 -4.88
CA ILE A 24 -3.50 10.06 -5.27
C ILE A 24 -4.47 11.00 -4.55
N GLY A 25 -5.78 10.78 -4.71
CA GLY A 25 -6.79 11.68 -4.16
C GLY A 25 -6.71 11.78 -2.64
N VAL A 26 -6.66 10.64 -1.95
CA VAL A 26 -6.62 10.59 -0.48
C VAL A 26 -5.33 11.21 0.06
N ASN A 27 -4.15 10.87 -0.47
CA ASN A 27 -2.91 11.43 0.06
C ASN A 27 -2.71 12.90 -0.28
N ALA A 28 -3.21 13.37 -1.43
CA ALA A 28 -3.23 14.79 -1.76
C ALA A 28 -4.11 15.57 -0.77
N VAL A 29 -5.32 15.08 -0.48
CA VAL A 29 -6.24 15.71 0.48
C VAL A 29 -5.67 15.69 1.90
N VAL A 30 -5.21 14.53 2.37
CA VAL A 30 -4.61 14.40 3.71
C VAL A 30 -3.39 15.30 3.84
N GLY A 31 -2.50 15.30 2.84
CA GLY A 31 -1.34 16.18 2.84
C GLY A 31 -1.72 17.67 2.85
N PHE A 32 -2.65 18.08 2.00
CA PHE A 32 -3.12 19.46 1.96
C PHE A 32 -3.70 19.91 3.31
N VAL A 33 -4.50 19.06 3.96
CA VAL A 33 -5.09 19.36 5.27
C VAL A 33 -4.04 19.39 6.38
N SER A 34 -3.14 18.41 6.42
CA SER A 34 -2.11 18.28 7.46
C SER A 34 -1.08 19.42 7.42
N PHE A 35 -0.77 19.94 6.23
CA PHE A 35 0.24 20.98 6.03
C PHE A 35 -0.36 22.34 5.63
N ARG A 36 -1.67 22.52 5.83
CA ARG A 36 -2.35 23.77 5.47
C ARG A 36 -1.69 24.98 6.15
N GLY A 37 -1.40 26.01 5.37
CA GLY A 37 -0.79 27.24 5.85
C GLY A 37 0.72 27.18 6.13
N ALA A 38 1.40 26.09 5.80
CA ALA A 38 2.86 26.02 5.82
C ALA A 38 3.43 26.33 4.43
N ASP A 39 4.45 27.19 4.36
CA ASP A 39 5.17 27.47 3.11
C ASP A 39 6.21 26.37 2.79
N SER A 40 6.77 25.76 3.83
CA SER A 40 7.73 24.67 3.74
C SER A 40 7.51 23.63 4.84
N VAL A 41 8.00 22.42 4.57
CA VAL A 41 7.96 21.29 5.49
C VAL A 41 9.37 20.99 5.94
N SER A 42 9.60 20.96 7.26
CA SER A 42 10.89 20.54 7.80
C SER A 42 11.17 19.08 7.44
N THR A 43 12.37 18.77 6.99
CA THR A 43 12.70 17.41 6.56
C THR A 43 12.71 16.42 7.73
N TRP A 44 13.29 16.84 8.86
CA TRP A 44 13.62 15.96 10.00
C TRP A 44 12.79 16.20 11.26
N ALA A 45 11.82 17.13 11.22
CA ALA A 45 10.94 17.34 12.37
C ALA A 45 10.16 16.06 12.72
N ILE A 46 10.08 15.76 14.02
CA ILE A 46 9.32 14.58 14.49
C ILE A 46 7.82 14.78 14.22
N GLN A 47 7.31 15.98 14.49
CA GLN A 47 5.93 16.37 14.20
C GLN A 47 5.88 17.10 12.87
N ASN A 48 5.02 16.64 11.96
CA ASN A 48 4.86 17.24 10.62
C ASN A 48 6.19 17.37 9.84
N GLY A 49 7.12 16.43 10.02
CA GLY A 49 8.31 16.36 9.17
C GLY A 49 8.12 15.48 7.96
N ALA A 50 8.75 15.84 6.84
CA ALA A 50 8.64 15.12 5.58
C ALA A 50 9.10 13.66 5.70
N ALA A 51 10.23 13.41 6.36
CA ALA A 51 10.76 12.07 6.57
C ALA A 51 9.84 11.23 7.48
N ALA A 52 9.42 11.78 8.62
CA ALA A 52 8.54 11.09 9.57
C ALA A 52 7.20 10.70 8.93
N ASP A 53 6.60 11.62 8.17
CA ASP A 53 5.34 11.38 7.45
C ASP A 53 5.48 10.32 6.34
N THR A 54 6.57 10.36 5.57
CA THR A 54 6.82 9.37 4.50
C THR A 54 7.05 7.97 5.11
N ILE A 55 7.85 7.89 6.18
CA ILE A 55 8.09 6.64 6.92
C ILE A 55 6.80 6.08 7.51
N GLY A 56 5.97 6.93 8.12
CA GLY A 56 4.66 6.54 8.62
C GLY A 56 3.77 5.98 7.51
N THR A 57 3.79 6.62 6.34
CA THR A 57 3.04 6.15 5.16
C THR A 57 3.47 4.74 4.73
N CYS A 58 4.75 4.38 4.82
CA CYS A 58 5.23 3.03 4.50
C CYS A 58 4.61 1.94 5.36
N PHE A 59 4.26 2.23 6.61
CA PHE A 59 3.62 1.26 7.48
C PHE A 59 2.10 1.32 7.36
N PHE A 60 1.52 2.51 7.57
CA PHE A 60 0.07 2.67 7.70
C PHE A 60 -0.67 2.41 6.40
N LEU A 61 -0.11 2.80 5.25
CA LEU A 61 -0.79 2.63 3.97
C LEU A 61 -0.96 1.15 3.61
N PRO A 62 0.09 0.29 3.60
CA PRO A 62 -0.06 -1.16 3.43
C PRO A 62 -0.93 -1.82 4.50
N PHE A 63 -0.80 -1.39 5.76
CA PHE A 63 -1.57 -1.94 6.88
C PHE A 63 -3.07 -1.72 6.67
N ILE A 64 -3.49 -0.46 6.50
CA ILE A 64 -4.90 -0.08 6.30
C ILE A 64 -5.42 -0.68 4.99
N THR A 65 -4.63 -0.62 3.92
CA THR A 65 -5.02 -1.20 2.62
C THR A 65 -5.27 -2.69 2.75
N CYS A 66 -4.45 -3.43 3.49
CA CYS A 66 -4.69 -4.85 3.73
C CYS A 66 -5.98 -5.09 4.51
N LEU A 67 -6.26 -4.31 5.56
CA LEU A 67 -7.49 -4.43 6.34
C LEU A 67 -8.76 -4.16 5.51
N ILE A 68 -8.69 -3.23 4.55
CA ILE A 68 -9.84 -2.84 3.71
C ILE A 68 -9.99 -3.74 2.48
N ALA A 69 -8.91 -3.96 1.73
CA ALA A 69 -8.96 -4.71 0.48
C ALA A 69 -9.31 -6.19 0.73
N THR A 70 -8.81 -6.79 1.81
CA THR A 70 -9.08 -8.18 2.17
C THR A 70 -10.57 -8.53 2.20
N PRO A 71 -11.42 -7.89 3.03
CA PRO A 71 -12.83 -8.24 3.10
C PRO A 71 -13.56 -7.98 1.78
N ILE A 72 -13.15 -6.94 1.03
CA ILE A 72 -13.71 -6.65 -0.31
C ILE A 72 -13.43 -7.80 -1.27
N VAL A 73 -12.17 -8.22 -1.40
CA VAL A 73 -11.78 -9.34 -2.29
C VAL A 73 -12.45 -10.63 -1.84
N ARG A 74 -12.48 -10.89 -0.53
CA ARG A 74 -13.15 -12.08 0.04
C ARG A 74 -14.64 -12.11 -0.31
N HIS A 75 -15.33 -10.98 -0.18
CA HIS A 75 -16.75 -10.86 -0.51
C HIS A 75 -16.99 -11.06 -2.01
N GLN A 76 -16.19 -10.43 -2.86
CA GLN A 76 -16.30 -10.56 -4.32
C GLN A 76 -16.04 -12.00 -4.78
N ARG A 77 -15.05 -12.68 -4.19
CA ARG A 77 -14.81 -14.10 -4.43
C ARG A 77 -15.98 -14.97 -3.97
N LYS A 78 -16.51 -14.72 -2.75
CA LYS A 78 -17.64 -15.49 -2.19
C LYS A 78 -18.90 -15.35 -3.04
N ASN A 79 -19.13 -14.18 -3.64
CA ASN A 79 -20.27 -13.93 -4.53
C ASN A 79 -20.02 -14.40 -5.97
N GLY A 80 -18.89 -15.04 -6.27
CA GLY A 80 -18.56 -15.52 -7.61
C GLY A 80 -18.17 -14.42 -8.62
N ALA A 81 -17.91 -13.19 -8.17
CA ALA A 81 -17.50 -12.09 -9.05
C ALA A 81 -16.07 -12.24 -9.59
N VAL A 82 -15.24 -13.05 -8.91
CA VAL A 82 -13.86 -13.38 -9.32
C VAL A 82 -13.50 -14.79 -8.89
N SER A 83 -12.79 -15.50 -9.75
CA SER A 83 -12.34 -16.88 -9.49
C SER A 83 -11.27 -16.94 -8.41
N GLY A 84 -11.34 -17.95 -7.55
CA GLY A 84 -10.25 -18.30 -6.64
C GLY A 84 -9.04 -18.86 -7.39
N ILE A 85 -7.85 -18.77 -6.77
CA ILE A 85 -6.60 -19.29 -7.33
C ILE A 85 -6.11 -20.42 -6.41
N PRO A 86 -5.56 -21.53 -6.92
CA PRO A 86 -4.95 -22.53 -6.05
C PRO A 86 -3.73 -21.95 -5.31
N MET A 87 -3.62 -22.18 -3.99
CA MET A 87 -2.48 -21.72 -3.17
C MET A 87 -1.12 -22.17 -3.74
N ALA A 88 -1.04 -23.36 -4.32
CA ALA A 88 0.17 -23.88 -4.96
C ALA A 88 0.67 -23.03 -6.16
N LYS A 89 -0.18 -22.15 -6.72
CA LYS A 89 0.20 -21.26 -7.83
C LYS A 89 0.83 -19.95 -7.37
N ILE A 90 0.69 -19.56 -6.09
CA ILE A 90 1.33 -18.34 -5.57
C ILE A 90 2.73 -18.64 -5.03
N PRO A 91 3.69 -17.70 -5.14
CA PRO A 91 5.07 -17.94 -4.70
C PRO A 91 5.15 -18.10 -3.17
N HIS A 92 6.07 -18.96 -2.71
CA HIS A 92 6.23 -19.31 -1.29
C HIS A 92 6.45 -18.08 -0.37
N TRP A 93 7.19 -17.07 -0.83
CA TRP A 93 7.41 -15.85 -0.06
C TRP A 93 6.11 -15.09 0.22
N LEU A 94 5.13 -15.14 -0.70
CA LEU A 94 3.84 -14.49 -0.54
C LEU A 94 2.92 -15.32 0.38
N GLN A 95 3.06 -16.65 0.35
CA GLN A 95 2.35 -17.54 1.28
C GLN A 95 2.70 -17.27 2.75
N ALA A 96 3.91 -16.77 3.04
CA ALA A 96 4.32 -16.39 4.40
C ALA A 96 3.45 -15.26 5.00
N PHE A 97 2.73 -14.52 4.17
CA PHE A 97 1.77 -13.49 4.59
C PHE A 97 0.37 -14.05 4.87
N ASN A 98 0.11 -15.32 4.59
CA ASN A 98 -1.17 -15.96 4.92
C ASN A 98 -1.40 -16.01 6.44
N GLY A 99 -2.66 -15.98 6.85
CA GLY A 99 -3.07 -15.98 8.26
C GLY A 99 -4.17 -14.97 8.57
N TRP A 100 -4.29 -14.62 9.85
CA TRP A 100 -5.29 -13.66 10.32
C TRP A 100 -5.09 -12.28 9.70
N ILE A 101 -6.19 -11.62 9.33
CA ILE A 101 -6.18 -10.35 8.60
C ILE A 101 -5.31 -9.28 9.26
N VAL A 102 -5.39 -9.15 10.60
CA VAL A 102 -4.61 -8.18 11.37
C VAL A 102 -3.12 -8.51 11.31
N VAL A 103 -2.74 -9.77 11.52
CA VAL A 103 -1.34 -10.22 11.44
C VAL A 103 -0.79 -10.02 10.03
N ARG A 104 -1.58 -10.34 9.01
CA ARG A 104 -1.21 -10.11 7.60
C ARG A 104 -1.02 -8.63 7.30
N ALA A 105 -1.92 -7.77 7.77
CA ALA A 105 -1.79 -6.32 7.63
C ALA A 105 -0.51 -5.81 8.31
N PHE A 106 -0.20 -6.27 9.52
CA PHE A 106 1.05 -5.95 10.21
C PHE A 106 2.28 -6.40 9.41
N LYS A 107 2.27 -7.62 8.86
CA LYS A 107 3.38 -8.12 8.02
C LYS A 107 3.60 -7.25 6.79
N PHE A 108 2.54 -6.85 6.07
CA PHE A 108 2.67 -5.95 4.93
C PHE A 108 3.23 -4.58 5.35
N GLY A 109 2.68 -3.98 6.41
CA GLY A 109 3.16 -2.69 6.93
C GLY A 109 4.64 -2.75 7.35
N LEU A 110 5.04 -3.76 8.13
CA LEU A 110 6.43 -3.92 8.57
C LEU A 110 7.37 -4.23 7.41
N CYS A 111 6.97 -5.08 6.46
CA CYS A 111 7.80 -5.43 5.32
C CYS A 111 8.05 -4.19 4.44
N THR A 112 7.00 -3.43 4.13
CA THR A 112 7.14 -2.20 3.36
C THR A 112 7.96 -1.16 4.10
N LEU A 113 7.74 -0.98 5.40
CA LEU A 113 8.56 -0.09 6.24
C LEU A 113 10.03 -0.52 6.21
N ALA A 114 10.34 -1.79 6.44
CA ALA A 114 11.71 -2.29 6.48
C ALA A 114 12.43 -2.12 5.12
N LEU A 115 11.72 -2.34 4.01
CA LEU A 115 12.27 -2.19 2.67
C LEU A 115 12.46 -0.72 2.28
N MET A 116 11.56 0.18 2.68
CA MET A 116 11.53 1.56 2.22
C MET A 116 12.19 2.56 3.17
N ALA A 117 12.32 2.25 4.46
CA ALA A 117 12.88 3.17 5.45
C ALA A 117 14.30 3.61 5.09
N GLY A 118 15.17 2.67 4.68
CA GLY A 118 16.53 2.96 4.23
C GLY A 118 16.57 3.88 3.01
N PRO A 119 15.92 3.52 1.88
CA PRO A 119 15.83 4.38 0.70
C PRO A 119 15.25 5.77 0.98
N ILE A 120 14.22 5.88 1.82
CA ILE A 120 13.61 7.17 2.17
C ILE A 120 14.58 8.01 2.99
N TYR A 121 15.15 7.44 4.04
CA TYR A 121 16.12 8.12 4.88
C TYR A 121 17.33 8.56 4.07
N GLY A 122 17.88 7.67 3.24
CA GLY A 122 18.98 7.97 2.33
C GLY A 122 18.63 9.05 1.31
N GLY A 123 17.42 9.03 0.75
CA GLY A 123 16.95 10.04 -0.19
C GLY A 123 16.89 11.44 0.43
N TYR A 124 16.28 11.57 1.61
CA TYR A 124 16.25 12.84 2.35
C TYR A 124 17.63 13.29 2.81
N TRP A 125 18.49 12.34 3.21
CA TRP A 125 19.87 12.63 3.60
C TRP A 125 20.70 13.15 2.42
N LEU A 126 20.58 12.56 1.24
CA LEU A 126 21.26 12.99 0.01
C LEU A 126 20.77 14.34 -0.51
N LEU A 127 19.49 14.66 -0.32
CA LEU A 127 18.94 15.98 -0.65
C LEU A 127 19.54 17.09 0.22
N ALA A 128 20.06 16.75 1.41
CA ALA A 128 20.71 17.65 2.37
C ALA A 128 19.94 18.95 2.67
N ALA A 129 18.63 18.95 2.42
CA ALA A 129 17.76 20.11 2.61
C ALA A 129 17.06 20.02 3.97
N ASP A 130 17.16 21.07 4.78
CA ASP A 130 16.48 21.14 6.09
C ASP A 130 14.98 21.35 5.95
N SER A 131 14.54 21.89 4.81
CA SER A 131 13.13 22.07 4.49
C SER A 131 12.86 21.89 3.00
N ILE A 132 11.62 21.51 2.68
CA ILE A 132 11.15 21.25 1.33
C ILE A 132 9.93 22.12 1.09
N ALA A 133 9.84 22.75 -0.08
CA ALA A 133 8.66 23.52 -0.48
C ALA A 133 7.42 22.62 -0.44
N ILE A 134 6.33 23.12 0.13
CA ILE A 134 5.13 22.31 0.39
C ILE A 134 4.58 21.66 -0.89
N ALA A 135 4.57 22.38 -2.02
CA ALA A 135 4.09 21.85 -3.29
C ALA A 135 4.90 20.63 -3.76
N SER A 136 6.24 20.70 -3.67
CA SER A 136 7.13 19.59 -4.03
C SER A 136 6.94 18.40 -3.09
N PHE A 137 6.80 18.66 -1.78
CA PHE A 137 6.56 17.61 -0.81
C PHE A 137 5.21 16.92 -1.04
N LEU A 138 4.13 17.67 -1.27
CA LEU A 138 2.81 17.11 -1.56
C LEU A 138 2.80 16.29 -2.85
N ALA A 139 3.46 16.76 -3.91
CA ALA A 139 3.60 16.02 -5.16
C ALA A 139 4.34 14.70 -4.94
N PHE A 140 5.48 14.74 -4.24
CA PHE A 140 6.24 13.56 -3.86
C PHE A 140 5.42 12.59 -3.02
N LYS A 141 4.82 13.05 -1.92
CA LYS A 141 4.02 12.23 -0.99
C LYS A 141 2.89 11.51 -1.73
N THR A 142 2.21 12.24 -2.61
CA THR A 142 1.08 11.72 -3.38
C THR A 142 1.52 10.63 -4.37
N LEU A 143 2.58 10.87 -5.14
CA LEU A 143 3.12 9.89 -6.08
C LEU A 143 3.73 8.68 -5.36
N PHE A 144 4.40 8.91 -4.23
CA PHE A 144 4.98 7.87 -3.40
C PHE A 144 3.89 6.93 -2.87
N ALA A 145 2.84 7.48 -2.26
CA ALA A 145 1.72 6.70 -1.76
C ALA A 145 0.98 5.93 -2.86
N ALA A 146 0.78 6.55 -4.02
CA ALA A 146 0.15 5.91 -5.17
C ALA A 146 0.98 4.75 -5.72
N SER A 147 2.30 4.93 -5.83
CA SER A 147 3.24 3.89 -6.25
C SER A 147 3.26 2.73 -5.25
N LEU A 148 3.27 3.04 -3.95
CA LEU A 148 3.21 2.03 -2.91
C LEU A 148 1.90 1.23 -2.95
N GLY A 149 0.78 1.91 -3.21
CA GLY A 149 -0.52 1.28 -3.43
C GLY A 149 -0.49 0.29 -4.60
N ILE A 150 0.09 0.67 -5.75
CA ILE A 150 0.27 -0.22 -6.91
C ILE A 150 1.09 -1.45 -6.57
N LEU A 151 2.11 -1.33 -5.73
CA LEU A 151 3.00 -2.44 -5.41
C LEU A 151 2.34 -3.44 -4.45
N VAL A 152 1.66 -2.95 -3.42
CA VAL A 152 1.19 -3.81 -2.32
C VAL A 152 -0.20 -4.38 -2.58
N THR A 153 -1.10 -3.59 -3.16
CA THR A 153 -2.54 -3.94 -3.26
C THR A 153 -2.81 -5.16 -4.16
N PRO A 154 -2.12 -5.34 -5.30
CA PRO A 154 -2.20 -6.57 -6.08
C PRO A 154 -1.76 -7.81 -5.30
N LEU A 155 -0.72 -7.69 -4.47
CA LEU A 155 -0.20 -8.80 -3.68
C LEU A 155 -1.21 -9.24 -2.62
N ILE A 156 -1.87 -8.28 -1.96
CA ILE A 156 -2.96 -8.55 -1.02
C ILE A 156 -4.11 -9.27 -1.73
N ALA A 157 -4.52 -8.78 -2.91
CA ALA A 157 -5.61 -9.36 -3.67
C ALA A 157 -5.30 -10.79 -4.12
N ILE A 158 -4.13 -11.02 -4.71
CA ILE A 158 -3.69 -12.35 -5.17
C ILE A 158 -3.64 -13.34 -4.00
N LEU A 159 -3.11 -12.91 -2.86
CA LEU A 159 -3.02 -13.75 -1.66
C LEU A 159 -4.41 -14.09 -1.11
N GLU A 160 -5.35 -13.13 -1.10
CA GLU A 160 -6.72 -13.40 -0.65
C GLU A 160 -7.48 -14.30 -1.63
N LEU A 161 -7.30 -14.11 -2.94
CA LEU A 161 -7.87 -15.01 -3.96
C LEU A 161 -7.33 -16.43 -3.83
N ALA A 162 -6.09 -16.59 -3.34
CA ALA A 162 -5.45 -17.87 -3.09
C ALA A 162 -5.77 -18.52 -1.74
N GLY A 163 -6.36 -17.78 -0.80
CA GLY A 163 -6.69 -18.27 0.54
C GLY A 163 -7.80 -19.34 0.53
N PRO A 164 -8.01 -20.08 1.63
CA PRO A 164 -9.02 -21.13 1.70
C PRO A 164 -10.41 -20.62 1.32
N SER A 165 -11.17 -21.39 0.55
CA SER A 165 -12.61 -21.15 0.33
C SER A 165 -13.33 -21.19 1.68
N ALA A 166 -14.44 -20.45 1.80
CA ALA A 166 -15.18 -20.33 3.06
C ALA A 166 -15.80 -21.66 3.58
N ASP A 167 -15.60 -22.76 2.87
CA ASP A 167 -16.12 -24.09 3.19
C ASP A 167 -15.16 -24.91 4.09
N SER A 168 -14.07 -24.31 4.58
CA SER A 168 -13.05 -25.01 5.39
C SER A 168 -12.84 -24.44 6.80
N VAL A 169 -13.88 -23.83 7.40
CA VAL A 169 -13.94 -23.52 8.84
C VAL A 169 -15.26 -23.99 9.39
#